data_AF-A0A085F3Y4-F1
#
_entry.id   AF-A0A085F3Y4-F1
#
_cell.length_a   1.000
_cell.length_b   1.000
_cell.length_c   1.000
_cell.angle_alpha   90.00
_cell.angle_beta   90.00
_cell.angle_gamma   90.00
#
_symmetry.space_group_name_H-M   'P 1'
#
loop_
_entity.id
_entity.type
_entity.pdbx_description
1 polymer ?
#
loop_
_entity_poly.entity_id
_entity_poly.type
_entity_poly.pdbx_seq_one_letter_code
_entity_poly.pdbx_strand_id
1 'polypeptide(L)'
;MKKQWQSLVLLCMAWMALAVPASAIPVVATDTTYTLYMAGLESGNDVAGNFRFNGVPEYIPRGSGFVSVNETETVIDDFSSRIIITLTGNTDLFPAADDVALLGIGTFGDGLDLLFPVRLIDARISFLQPGGVLVDTTDNLASQATQSDPWDGLFPNAFDLIGIEGIGNRNVQVIAFEFLVTTQAEVPEPGILLLGGIGLLGLATASRRNAGTKRR
;
A
#
# COMPACT_ATOMS: atom_id res chain seq x y z
N MET A 1 -48.86 -3.89 23.62
CA MET A 1 -48.47 -3.97 22.19
C MET A 1 -47.51 -2.85 21.78
N LYS A 2 -47.79 -1.56 22.04
CA LYS A 2 -46.89 -0.43 21.65
C LYS A 2 -45.44 -0.51 22.17
N LYS A 3 -45.20 -0.98 23.41
CA LYS A 3 -43.84 -1.08 23.99
C LYS A 3 -42.96 -2.18 23.38
N GLN A 4 -43.54 -3.29 22.92
CA GLN A 4 -42.77 -4.38 22.29
C GLN A 4 -42.24 -3.98 20.90
N TRP A 5 -42.98 -3.11 20.21
CA TRP A 5 -42.59 -2.61 18.90
C TRP A 5 -41.43 -1.62 18.99
N GLN A 6 -41.40 -0.76 20.01
CA GLN A 6 -40.29 0.17 20.26
C GLN A 6 -38.97 -0.54 20.58
N SER A 7 -39.02 -1.61 21.37
CA SER A 7 -37.81 -2.40 21.68
C SER A 7 -37.25 -3.15 20.48
N LEU A 8 -38.12 -3.65 19.59
CA LEU A 8 -37.71 -4.31 18.36
C LEU A 8 -37.04 -3.33 17.39
N VAL A 9 -37.62 -2.13 17.24
CA VAL A 9 -37.07 -1.07 16.37
C VAL A 9 -35.71 -0.59 16.89
N LEU A 10 -35.53 -0.42 18.21
CA LEU A 10 -34.24 -0.05 18.81
C LEU A 10 -33.18 -1.15 18.64
N LEU A 11 -33.56 -2.43 18.74
CA LEU A 11 -32.66 -3.56 18.52
C LEU A 11 -32.22 -3.65 17.05
N CYS A 12 -33.13 -3.43 16.10
CA CYS A 12 -32.83 -3.39 14.68
C CYS A 12 -31.94 -2.20 14.30
N MET A 13 -32.16 -1.00 14.89
CA MET A 13 -31.30 0.15 14.65
C MET A 13 -29.88 -0.04 15.23
N ALA A 14 -29.75 -0.69 16.39
CA ALA A 14 -28.44 -1.01 16.97
C ALA A 14 -27.65 -2.03 16.12
N TRP A 15 -28.34 -3.00 15.50
CA TRP A 15 -27.70 -3.94 14.55
C TRP A 15 -27.34 -3.28 13.22
N MET A 16 -28.17 -2.37 12.71
CA MET A 16 -27.86 -1.65 11.47
C MET A 16 -26.73 -0.64 11.62
N ALA A 17 -26.53 -0.05 12.81
CA ALA A 17 -25.41 0.83 13.09
C ALA A 17 -24.04 0.11 13.14
N LEU A 18 -24.03 -1.21 13.32
CA LEU A 18 -22.82 -2.06 13.29
C LEU A 18 -22.50 -2.59 11.88
N ALA A 19 -23.38 -2.36 10.90
CA ALA A 19 -23.25 -2.87 9.54
C ALA A 19 -22.83 -1.78 8.55
N VAL A 20 -21.96 -0.84 8.98
CA VAL A 20 -21.24 -0.03 8.01
C VAL A 20 -20.28 -0.99 7.29
N PRO A 21 -20.39 -1.18 5.97
CA PRO A 21 -19.38 -1.97 5.27
C PRO A 21 -18.03 -1.28 5.52
N ALA A 22 -17.06 -2.02 6.05
CA ALA A 22 -15.69 -1.57 6.02
C ALA A 22 -15.35 -1.37 4.55
N SER A 23 -15.25 -0.11 4.11
CA SER A 23 -14.74 0.18 2.77
C SER A 23 -13.25 -0.03 2.87
N ALA A 24 -12.71 -0.97 2.09
CA ALA A 24 -11.28 -1.17 2.01
C ALA A 24 -10.60 0.18 1.63
N ILE A 25 -9.68 0.65 2.46
CA ILE A 25 -9.06 1.98 2.39
C ILE A 25 -7.67 1.81 1.76
N PRO A 26 -7.25 2.71 0.84
CA PRO A 26 -5.86 2.76 0.39
C PRO A 26 -4.90 2.81 1.58
N VAL A 27 -3.74 2.18 1.46
CA VAL A 27 -2.73 2.10 2.50
C VAL A 27 -1.70 3.22 2.38
N VAL A 28 -1.48 3.76 1.19
CA VAL A 28 -0.57 4.89 0.97
C VAL A 28 -1.33 6.20 1.19
N ALA A 29 -0.75 7.10 1.98
CA ALA A 29 -1.33 8.42 2.19
C ALA A 29 -1.33 9.19 0.86
N THR A 30 -2.49 9.72 0.48
CA THR A 30 -2.60 10.54 -0.74
C THR A 30 -1.69 11.75 -0.65
N ASP A 31 -1.04 12.11 -1.76
CA ASP A 31 -0.11 13.24 -1.87
C ASP A 31 1.15 13.13 -1.00
N THR A 32 1.47 11.95 -0.44
CA THR A 32 2.78 11.72 0.21
C THR A 32 3.92 11.93 -0.79
N THR A 33 5.01 12.51 -0.30
CA THR A 33 6.25 12.64 -1.08
C THR A 33 7.14 11.45 -0.79
N TYR A 34 7.77 10.92 -1.82
CA TYR A 34 8.80 9.90 -1.65
C TYR A 34 9.94 10.17 -2.61
N THR A 35 11.14 9.72 -2.25
CA THR A 35 12.31 9.80 -3.13
C THR A 35 12.46 8.52 -3.94
N LEU A 36 12.74 8.66 -5.22
CA LEU A 36 13.09 7.57 -6.11
C LEU A 36 14.51 7.76 -6.62
N TYR A 37 15.28 6.67 -6.68
CA TYR A 37 16.60 6.61 -7.28
C TYR A 37 16.66 5.55 -8.37
N MET A 38 17.33 5.88 -9.46
CA MET A 38 17.66 4.96 -10.54
C MET A 38 19.01 5.30 -11.14
N ALA A 39 19.89 4.31 -11.31
CA ALA A 39 21.12 4.45 -12.08
C ALA A 39 21.38 3.24 -12.97
N GLY A 40 22.05 3.47 -14.10
CA GLY A 40 22.76 2.42 -14.83
C GLY A 40 24.24 2.50 -14.47
N LEU A 41 24.79 1.44 -13.88
CA LEU A 41 26.15 1.42 -13.36
C LEU A 41 27.19 1.64 -14.46
N GLU A 42 27.05 0.97 -15.59
CA GLU A 42 27.97 1.02 -16.73
C GLU A 42 27.71 2.25 -17.60
N SER A 43 26.45 2.63 -17.77
CA SER A 43 26.10 3.83 -18.54
C SER A 43 26.39 5.14 -17.78
N GLY A 44 26.56 5.08 -16.46
CA GLY A 44 26.80 6.24 -15.60
C GLY A 44 25.63 7.23 -15.59
N ASN A 45 24.43 6.78 -15.97
CA ASN A 45 23.24 7.62 -16.02
C ASN A 45 22.42 7.41 -14.75
N ASP A 46 22.66 8.24 -13.74
CA ASP A 46 21.87 8.28 -12.52
C ASP A 46 20.81 9.38 -12.56
N VAL A 47 19.76 9.17 -11.77
CA VAL A 47 18.73 10.16 -11.49
C VAL A 47 18.15 9.90 -10.11
N ALA A 48 17.87 10.97 -9.38
CA ALA A 48 17.13 10.94 -8.13
C ALA A 48 16.12 12.09 -8.10
N GLY A 49 14.91 11.84 -7.63
CA GLY A 49 13.85 12.84 -7.58
C GLY A 49 12.83 12.56 -6.49
N ASN A 50 12.13 13.62 -6.08
CA ASN A 50 11.02 13.53 -5.14
C ASN A 50 9.72 13.57 -5.95
N PHE A 51 8.84 12.62 -5.69
CA PHE A 51 7.60 12.41 -6.41
C PHE A 51 6.43 12.38 -5.44
N ARG A 52 5.25 12.78 -5.91
CA ARG A 52 4.02 12.76 -5.10
C ARG A 52 3.14 11.59 -5.50
N PHE A 53 2.75 10.79 -4.52
CA PHE A 53 1.81 9.69 -4.75
C PHE A 53 0.38 10.22 -4.96
N ASN A 54 0.06 10.58 -6.21
CA ASN A 54 -1.26 11.12 -6.57
C ASN A 54 -1.78 10.68 -7.94
N GLY A 55 -1.04 9.81 -8.65
CA GLY A 55 -1.43 9.27 -9.95
C GLY A 55 -1.39 10.28 -11.10
N VAL A 56 -0.73 11.42 -10.90
CA VAL A 56 -0.43 12.38 -11.97
C VAL A 56 1.02 12.19 -12.39
N PRO A 57 1.31 11.87 -13.67
CA PRO A 57 2.69 11.68 -14.10
C PRO A 57 3.58 12.90 -13.87
N GLU A 58 4.71 12.67 -13.20
CA GLU A 58 5.76 13.65 -12.96
C GLU A 58 7.02 13.31 -13.74
N TYR A 59 7.80 14.31 -14.16
CA TYR A 59 8.91 14.12 -15.10
C TYR A 59 10.24 14.60 -14.52
N ILE A 60 11.29 13.82 -14.76
CA ILE A 60 12.66 14.16 -14.37
C ILE A 60 13.62 13.97 -15.56
N PRO A 61 14.53 14.90 -15.83
CA PRO A 61 15.56 14.70 -16.86
C PRO A 61 16.51 13.57 -16.46
N ARG A 62 16.92 12.76 -17.44
CA ARG A 62 17.93 11.72 -17.26
C ARG A 62 18.72 11.52 -18.55
N GLY A 63 20.04 11.69 -18.49
CA GLY A 63 20.90 11.66 -19.68
C GLY A 63 20.43 12.68 -20.72
N SER A 64 20.18 12.22 -21.96
CA SER A 64 19.63 13.04 -23.05
C SER A 64 18.10 13.00 -23.16
N GLY A 65 17.42 12.28 -22.25
CA GLY A 65 15.98 12.07 -22.27
C GLY A 65 15.29 12.51 -20.98
N PHE A 66 14.11 11.95 -20.75
CA PHE A 66 13.34 12.13 -19.53
C PHE A 66 12.74 10.80 -19.08
N VAL A 67 12.48 10.71 -17.79
CA VAL A 67 11.72 9.64 -17.17
C VAL A 67 10.45 10.26 -16.61
N SER A 68 9.30 9.68 -16.92
CA SER A 68 8.06 9.97 -16.22
C SER A 68 7.80 8.93 -15.15
N VAL A 69 7.39 9.35 -13.97
CA VAL A 69 6.97 8.47 -12.88
C VAL A 69 5.46 8.60 -12.71
N ASN A 70 4.77 7.47 -12.56
CA ASN A 70 3.34 7.42 -12.32
C ASN A 70 3.01 6.30 -11.35
N GLU A 71 2.15 6.59 -10.38
CA GLU A 71 1.80 5.71 -9.28
C GLU A 71 0.33 5.32 -9.30
N THR A 72 0.04 4.11 -8.85
CA THR A 72 -1.32 3.66 -8.62
C THR A 72 -1.37 2.78 -7.38
N GLU A 73 -2.48 2.81 -6.67
CA GLU A 73 -2.82 1.80 -5.67
C GLU A 73 -4.16 1.17 -6.04
N THR A 74 -4.22 -0.15 -6.00
CA THR A 74 -5.46 -0.93 -6.13
C THR A 74 -5.68 -1.72 -4.87
N VAL A 75 -6.76 -1.43 -4.17
CA VAL A 75 -7.20 -2.22 -3.03
C VAL A 75 -7.78 -3.54 -3.54
N ILE A 76 -7.23 -4.67 -3.09
CA ILE A 76 -7.59 -6.02 -3.57
C ILE A 76 -8.73 -6.57 -2.71
N ASP A 77 -8.59 -6.47 -1.40
CA ASP A 77 -9.55 -6.92 -0.40
C ASP A 77 -9.45 -6.04 0.85
N ASP A 78 -10.20 -6.39 1.90
CA ASP A 78 -10.27 -5.62 3.16
C ASP A 78 -8.91 -5.45 3.86
N PHE A 79 -7.92 -6.26 3.52
CA PHE A 79 -6.62 -6.26 4.19
C PHE A 79 -5.44 -6.16 3.24
N SER A 80 -5.64 -6.08 1.93
CA SER A 80 -4.55 -6.19 0.96
C SER A 80 -4.63 -5.12 -0.11
N SER A 81 -3.50 -4.49 -0.39
CA SER A 81 -3.35 -3.49 -1.43
C SER A 81 -2.17 -3.81 -2.33
N ARG A 82 -2.35 -3.50 -3.61
CA ARG A 82 -1.28 -3.51 -4.61
C ARG A 82 -0.88 -2.07 -4.93
N ILE A 83 0.38 -1.74 -4.70
CA ILE A 83 0.97 -0.45 -5.02
C ILE A 83 1.87 -0.66 -6.24
N ILE A 84 1.72 0.16 -7.27
CA ILE A 84 2.56 0.13 -8.47
C ILE A 84 3.16 1.50 -8.70
N ILE A 85 4.49 1.57 -8.81
CA ILE A 85 5.24 2.75 -9.24
C ILE A 85 5.87 2.43 -10.59
N THR A 86 5.45 3.15 -11.62
CA THR A 86 5.89 2.93 -13.01
C THR A 86 6.77 4.07 -13.47
N LEU A 87 7.97 3.74 -13.96
CA LEU A 87 8.91 4.66 -14.58
C LEU A 87 8.87 4.41 -16.08
N THR A 88 8.71 5.47 -16.87
CA THR A 88 8.69 5.38 -18.34
C THR A 88 9.69 6.36 -18.94
N GLY A 89 10.70 5.83 -19.64
CA GLY A 89 11.65 6.60 -20.42
C GLY A 89 11.18 6.85 -21.84
N ASN A 90 11.66 7.92 -22.46
CA ASN A 90 11.51 8.18 -23.90
C ASN A 90 12.66 7.61 -24.76
N THR A 91 13.66 7.02 -24.10
CA THR A 91 14.80 6.31 -24.69
C THR A 91 15.07 5.05 -23.85
N ASP A 92 15.98 4.18 -24.31
CA ASP A 92 16.46 3.07 -23.48
C ASP A 92 17.01 3.62 -22.15
N LEU A 93 16.49 3.09 -21.04
CA LEU A 93 16.88 3.46 -19.69
C LEU A 93 18.26 2.89 -19.33
N PHE A 94 18.73 1.87 -20.03
CA PHE A 94 20.02 1.24 -19.73
C PHE A 94 20.78 0.97 -21.04
N PRO A 95 21.31 2.02 -21.70
CA PRO A 95 21.81 1.91 -23.07
C PRO A 95 23.18 1.23 -23.19
N ALA A 96 23.94 1.07 -22.10
CA ALA A 96 25.21 0.37 -22.13
C ALA A 96 25.00 -1.14 -22.27
N ALA A 97 25.93 -1.83 -22.94
CA ALA A 97 25.94 -3.30 -22.91
C ALA A 97 26.25 -3.77 -21.48
N ASP A 98 25.56 -4.81 -21.02
CA ASP A 98 25.72 -5.41 -19.68
C ASP A 98 25.44 -4.44 -18.50
N ASP A 99 24.73 -3.33 -18.75
CA ASP A 99 24.36 -2.35 -17.73
C ASP A 99 23.58 -3.00 -16.57
N VAL A 100 23.97 -2.65 -15.34
CA VAL A 100 23.33 -3.05 -14.08
C VAL A 100 22.42 -1.92 -13.61
N ALA A 101 21.14 -2.22 -13.43
CA ALA A 101 20.17 -1.28 -12.89
C ALA A 101 20.33 -1.20 -11.37
N LEU A 102 20.59 -0.01 -10.84
CA LEU A 102 20.56 0.29 -9.41
C LEU A 102 19.29 1.05 -9.09
N LEU A 103 18.44 0.50 -8.25
CA LEU A 103 17.06 0.95 -8.06
C LEU A 103 16.69 1.09 -6.58
N GLY A 104 15.95 2.13 -6.23
CA GLY A 104 15.45 2.32 -4.87
C GLY A 104 14.26 3.27 -4.77
N ILE A 105 13.39 2.98 -3.80
CA ILE A 105 12.29 3.82 -3.34
C ILE A 105 12.58 4.19 -1.88
N GLY A 106 12.38 5.44 -1.50
CA GLY A 106 12.72 5.89 -0.16
C GLY A 106 14.19 6.20 0.07
N THR A 107 15.00 6.30 -0.99
CA THR A 107 16.42 6.60 -0.84
C THR A 107 16.62 7.95 -0.16
N PHE A 108 17.61 8.07 0.71
CA PHE A 108 17.83 9.21 1.61
C PHE A 108 16.80 9.38 2.74
N GLY A 109 15.94 8.38 2.96
CA GLY A 109 15.06 8.28 4.14
C GLY A 109 13.65 8.84 3.97
N ASP A 110 13.26 9.19 2.74
CA ASP A 110 11.94 9.75 2.42
C ASP A 110 11.11 8.72 1.62
N GLY A 111 10.48 7.80 2.33
CA GLY A 111 9.67 6.69 1.78
C GLY A 111 8.20 7.04 1.57
N LEU A 112 7.41 6.05 1.19
CA LEU A 112 5.95 6.20 1.12
C LEU A 112 5.37 6.34 2.54
N ASP A 113 4.60 7.40 2.80
CA ASP A 113 3.83 7.48 4.04
C ASP A 113 2.66 6.50 4.00
N LEU A 114 2.57 5.63 5.00
CA LEU A 114 1.53 4.61 5.11
C LEU A 114 0.51 5.02 6.19
N LEU A 115 -0.78 4.89 5.86
CA LEU A 115 -1.89 5.25 6.75
C LEU A 115 -2.07 4.26 7.92
N PHE A 116 -1.60 3.03 7.74
CA PHE A 116 -1.69 1.96 8.71
C PHE A 116 -0.40 1.13 8.71
N PRO A 117 -0.08 0.41 9.80
CA PRO A 117 0.96 -0.61 9.78
C PRO A 117 0.60 -1.73 8.80
N VAL A 118 1.43 -1.92 7.78
CA VAL A 118 1.28 -2.99 6.79
C VAL A 118 2.50 -3.87 6.77
N ARG A 119 2.33 -5.13 6.39
CA ARG A 119 3.42 -6.06 6.07
C ARG A 119 3.63 -6.10 4.57
N LEU A 120 4.88 -6.00 4.12
CA LEU A 120 5.26 -6.22 2.74
C LEU A 120 5.33 -7.73 2.45
N ILE A 121 4.45 -8.21 1.58
CA ILE A 121 4.29 -9.63 1.25
C ILE A 121 5.04 -9.99 -0.03
N ASP A 122 4.94 -9.16 -1.05
CA ASP A 122 5.61 -9.35 -2.33
C ASP A 122 6.16 -8.01 -2.82
N ALA A 123 7.38 -8.01 -3.33
CA ALA A 123 7.98 -6.86 -3.99
C ALA A 123 8.68 -7.34 -5.26
N ARG A 124 8.26 -6.84 -6.42
CA ARG A 124 8.82 -7.25 -7.72
C ARG A 124 9.16 -6.04 -8.56
N ILE A 125 10.18 -6.20 -9.40
CA ILE A 125 10.57 -5.22 -10.39
C ILE A 125 10.47 -5.88 -11.76
N SER A 126 9.66 -5.30 -12.65
CA SER A 126 9.55 -5.72 -14.04
C SER A 126 10.19 -4.69 -14.97
N PHE A 127 10.91 -5.18 -15.96
CA PHE A 127 11.56 -4.39 -17.01
C PHE A 127 10.87 -4.68 -18.33
N LEU A 128 10.41 -3.63 -19.03
CA LEU A 128 9.64 -3.79 -20.26
C LEU A 128 10.15 -2.88 -21.38
N GLN A 129 9.98 -3.36 -22.60
CA GLN A 129 10.15 -2.57 -23.83
C GLN A 129 8.92 -1.70 -24.09
N PRO A 130 9.00 -0.75 -25.03
CA PRO A 130 7.84 -0.01 -25.51
C PRO A 130 6.70 -0.94 -25.92
N GLY A 131 5.47 -0.56 -25.54
CA GLY A 131 4.28 -1.39 -25.78
C GLY A 131 4.06 -2.52 -24.76
N GLY A 132 4.87 -2.61 -23.71
CA GLY A 132 4.64 -3.51 -22.58
C GLY A 132 5.17 -4.93 -22.76
N VAL A 133 6.14 -5.13 -23.67
CA VAL A 133 6.78 -6.45 -23.84
C VAL A 133 7.77 -6.67 -22.70
N LEU A 134 7.54 -7.71 -21.89
CA LEU A 134 8.39 -8.06 -20.76
C LEU A 134 9.79 -8.47 -21.24
N VAL A 135 10.81 -7.81 -20.69
CA VAL A 135 12.23 -8.12 -20.89
C VAL A 135 12.72 -9.07 -19.80
N ASP A 136 12.39 -8.72 -18.56
CA ASP A 136 12.74 -9.48 -17.36
C ASP A 136 11.85 -9.09 -16.18
N THR A 137 11.78 -9.95 -15.17
CA THR A 137 11.14 -9.68 -13.88
C THR A 137 11.91 -10.34 -12.76
N THR A 138 12.00 -9.66 -11.63
CA THR A 138 12.61 -10.23 -10.44
C THR A 138 11.71 -11.28 -9.79
N ASP A 139 12.32 -12.16 -8.99
CA ASP A 139 11.61 -12.89 -7.95
C ASP A 139 11.07 -11.94 -6.87
N ASN A 140 10.40 -12.51 -5.85
CA ASN A 140 9.95 -11.73 -4.71
C ASN A 140 11.14 -11.20 -3.90
N LEU A 141 11.30 -9.89 -3.89
CA LEU A 141 12.32 -9.13 -3.20
C LEU A 141 11.85 -8.57 -1.84
N ALA A 142 10.68 -8.94 -1.33
CA ALA A 142 10.16 -8.41 -0.07
C ALA A 142 11.13 -8.60 1.12
N SER A 143 11.95 -9.66 1.09
CA SER A 143 13.00 -9.90 2.09
C SER A 143 14.21 -8.97 2.00
N GLN A 144 14.35 -8.23 0.89
CA GLN A 144 15.37 -7.21 0.72
C GLN A 144 14.99 -5.90 1.42
N ALA A 145 13.71 -5.69 1.72
CA ALA A 145 13.29 -4.58 2.56
C ALA A 145 13.84 -4.78 3.98
N THR A 146 14.62 -3.83 4.47
CA THR A 146 15.25 -3.91 5.80
C THR A 146 14.20 -4.00 6.91
N GLN A 147 13.07 -3.31 6.73
CA GLN A 147 11.92 -3.40 7.61
C GLN A 147 10.69 -3.75 6.78
N SER A 148 10.28 -5.03 6.74
CA SER A 148 9.11 -5.48 5.96
C SER A 148 7.86 -5.71 6.80
N ASP A 149 7.95 -5.67 8.13
CA ASP A 149 6.83 -5.94 9.03
C ASP A 149 6.98 -5.23 10.40
N PRO A 150 6.35 -4.06 10.62
CA PRO A 150 5.61 -3.27 9.62
C PRO A 150 6.57 -2.61 8.63
N TRP A 151 6.21 -2.62 7.34
CA TRP A 151 6.95 -1.91 6.31
C TRP A 151 6.94 -0.41 6.55
N ASP A 152 8.09 0.23 6.33
CA ASP A 152 8.32 1.65 6.57
C ASP A 152 8.21 2.51 5.28
N GLY A 153 7.77 1.90 4.17
CA GLY A 153 7.67 2.57 2.88
C GLY A 153 9.01 2.76 2.15
N LEU A 154 10.13 2.24 2.71
CA LEU A 154 11.45 2.24 2.09
C LEU A 154 11.72 0.91 1.39
N PHE A 155 12.39 0.95 0.24
CA PHE A 155 12.77 -0.27 -0.47
C PHE A 155 14.06 -0.08 -1.29
N PRO A 156 15.15 -0.81 -1.00
CA PRO A 156 15.31 -1.80 0.08
C PRO A 156 15.52 -1.17 1.47
N ASN A 157 16.16 0.00 1.54
CA ASN A 157 16.21 0.89 2.71
C ASN A 157 16.68 2.29 2.28
N ALA A 158 16.92 3.18 3.25
CA ALA A 158 17.31 4.58 2.99
C ALA A 158 18.67 4.76 2.30
N PHE A 159 19.59 3.81 2.36
CA PHE A 159 20.99 3.97 1.92
C PHE A 159 21.50 2.85 1.00
N ASP A 160 20.68 1.85 0.71
CA ASP A 160 20.99 0.75 -0.18
C ASP A 160 20.10 0.78 -1.44
N LEU A 161 20.56 0.07 -2.48
CA LEU A 161 19.89 -0.05 -3.76
C LEU A 161 19.79 -1.51 -4.16
N ILE A 162 18.73 -1.87 -4.89
CA ILE A 162 18.64 -3.16 -5.56
C ILE A 162 19.43 -3.10 -6.86
N GLY A 163 20.43 -3.96 -7.00
CA GLY A 163 21.18 -4.16 -8.23
C GLY A 163 20.59 -5.29 -9.08
N ILE A 164 20.21 -5.01 -10.32
CA ILE A 164 19.71 -6.00 -11.29
C ILE A 164 20.63 -6.02 -12.51
N GLU A 165 21.27 -7.16 -12.73
CA GLU A 165 22.18 -7.40 -13.86
C GLU A 165 21.42 -7.85 -15.12
N GLY A 166 22.06 -7.79 -16.30
CA GLY A 166 21.52 -8.40 -17.53
C GLY A 166 20.39 -7.61 -18.21
N ILE A 167 20.23 -6.33 -17.86
CA ILE A 167 19.20 -5.43 -18.38
C ILE A 167 19.71 -4.46 -19.45
N GLY A 168 21.02 -4.24 -19.53
CA GLY A 168 21.64 -3.29 -20.46
C GLY A 168 21.48 -3.61 -21.96
N ASN A 169 21.26 -2.57 -22.75
CA ASN A 169 21.07 -2.55 -24.20
C ASN A 169 19.93 -3.47 -24.68
N ARG A 170 18.88 -3.61 -23.86
CA ARG A 170 17.68 -4.42 -24.17
C ARG A 170 16.47 -3.59 -24.54
N ASN A 171 16.66 -2.28 -24.78
CA ASN A 171 15.61 -1.32 -25.07
C ASN A 171 14.55 -1.28 -23.96
N VAL A 172 14.99 -1.28 -22.70
CA VAL A 172 14.11 -1.16 -21.54
C VAL A 172 13.66 0.29 -21.46
N GLN A 173 12.36 0.53 -21.61
CA GLN A 173 11.79 1.88 -21.49
C GLN A 173 10.78 2.00 -20.36
N VAL A 174 10.36 0.87 -19.79
CA VAL A 174 9.44 0.87 -18.65
C VAL A 174 10.02 0.01 -17.53
N ILE A 175 9.98 0.54 -16.30
CA ILE A 175 10.25 -0.21 -15.08
C ILE A 175 9.00 -0.11 -14.21
N ALA A 176 8.52 -1.22 -13.69
CA ALA A 176 7.41 -1.25 -12.76
C ALA A 176 7.85 -1.88 -11.44
N PHE A 177 7.79 -1.11 -10.36
CA PHE A 177 7.84 -1.63 -9.00
C PHE A 177 6.43 -2.03 -8.61
N GLU A 178 6.23 -3.29 -8.25
CA GLU A 178 4.97 -3.80 -7.72
C GLU A 178 5.17 -4.26 -6.29
N PHE A 179 4.40 -3.68 -5.37
CA PHE A 179 4.37 -4.05 -3.97
C PHE A 179 2.99 -4.60 -3.62
N LEU A 180 2.95 -5.79 -3.03
CA LEU A 180 1.77 -6.35 -2.38
C LEU A 180 1.94 -6.22 -0.88
N VAL A 181 1.05 -5.47 -0.26
CA VAL A 181 1.05 -5.24 1.19
C VAL A 181 -0.22 -5.75 1.82
N THR A 182 -0.13 -6.14 3.09
CA THR A 182 -1.31 -6.49 3.89
C THR A 182 -1.36 -5.70 5.19
N THR A 183 -2.49 -5.07 5.50
CA THR A 183 -2.71 -4.38 6.77
C THR A 183 -2.71 -5.40 7.91
N GLN A 184 -2.01 -5.08 9.00
CA GLN A 184 -2.20 -5.86 10.22
C GLN A 184 -3.59 -5.54 10.78
N ALA A 185 -4.44 -6.56 10.93
CA ALA A 185 -5.75 -6.36 11.55
C ALA A 185 -5.55 -5.77 12.95
N GLU A 186 -6.08 -4.55 13.18
CA GLU A 186 -6.20 -4.02 14.53
C GLU A 186 -7.04 -5.02 15.33
N VAL A 187 -6.42 -5.70 16.29
CA VAL A 187 -7.16 -6.49 17.28
C VAL A 187 -8.13 -5.52 17.94
N PRO A 188 -9.46 -5.72 17.84
CA PRO A 188 -10.41 -4.78 18.41
C PRO A 188 -10.08 -4.57 19.88
N GLU A 189 -9.84 -3.32 20.28
CA GLU A 189 -9.54 -3.05 21.67
C GLU A 189 -10.64 -3.65 22.57
N PRO A 190 -10.28 -4.34 23.68
CA PRO A 190 -11.24 -5.02 24.53
C PRO A 190 -12.41 -4.12 24.99
N GLY A 191 -12.21 -2.79 25.00
CA GLY A 191 -13.21 -1.79 25.38
C GLY A 191 -14.48 -1.79 24.51
N ILE A 192 -14.38 -2.04 23.21
CA ILE A 192 -15.55 -2.05 22.31
C ILE A 192 -16.41 -3.31 22.56
N LEU A 193 -15.77 -4.46 22.78
CA LEU A 193 -16.45 -5.70 23.18
C LEU A 193 -17.04 -5.59 24.58
N LEU A 194 -16.37 -4.90 25.51
CA LEU A 194 -16.85 -4.68 26.86
C LEU A 194 -18.11 -3.80 26.88
N LEU A 195 -18.14 -2.72 26.09
CA LEU A 195 -19.31 -1.84 25.96
C LEU A 195 -20.51 -2.55 25.32
N GLY A 196 -20.27 -3.37 24.28
CA GLY A 196 -21.31 -4.24 23.71
C GLY A 196 -21.86 -5.26 24.72
N GLY A 197 -20.98 -5.88 25.51
CA GLY A 197 -21.34 -6.84 26.56
C GLY A 197 -22.11 -6.21 27.73
N ILE A 198 -21.69 -5.03 28.20
CA ILE A 198 -22.37 -4.31 29.28
C ILE A 198 -23.75 -3.81 28.82
N GLY A 199 -23.87 -3.34 27.58
CA GLY A 199 -25.15 -2.93 27.00
C GLY A 199 -26.19 -4.06 26.99
N LEU A 200 -25.77 -5.28 26.62
CA LEU A 200 -26.62 -6.46 26.63
C LEU A 200 -27.02 -6.92 28.05
N LEU A 201 -26.11 -6.84 29.02
CA LEU A 201 -26.41 -7.15 30.42
C LEU A 201 -27.34 -6.12 31.07
N GLY A 202 -27.19 -4.83 30.73
CA GLY A 202 -28.10 -3.76 31.15
C GLY A 202 -29.53 -3.98 30.63
N LEU A 203 -29.69 -4.40 29.38
CA LEU A 203 -30.99 -4.74 28.79
C LEU A 203 -31.62 -5.99 29.42
N ALA A 204 -30.82 -7.02 29.71
CA ALA A 204 -31.28 -8.24 30.38
C ALA A 204 -31.77 -7.98 31.83
N THR A 205 -31.09 -7.09 32.56
CA THR A 205 -31.49 -6.73 33.94
C THR A 205 -32.70 -5.79 33.96
N ALA A 206 -32.82 -4.87 33.00
CA ALA A 206 -33.98 -3.99 32.86
C ALA A 206 -35.26 -4.74 32.46
N SER A 207 -35.15 -5.77 31.60
CA SER A 207 -36.31 -6.59 31.20
C SER A 207 -36.86 -7.43 32.37
N ARG A 208 -36.01 -7.88 33.30
CA ARG A 208 -36.45 -8.60 34.51
C ARG A 208 -37.19 -7.71 35.51
N ARG A 209 -36.79 -6.44 35.69
CA ARG A 209 -37.49 -5.51 36.61
C ARG A 209 -38.91 -5.14 36.17
N ASN A 210 -39.17 -5.11 34.87
CA ASN A 210 -40.50 -4.82 34.33
C ASN A 210 -41.45 -6.05 34.33
N ALA A 211 -40.92 -7.27 34.43
CA ALA A 211 -41.73 -8.48 34.55
C ALA A 211 -42.23 -8.73 36.00
N GLY A 212 -41.51 -8.24 37.01
CA GLY A 212 -41.87 -8.39 38.43
C GLY A 212 -42.92 -7.41 38.96
N THR A 213 -43.25 -6.35 38.22
CA THR A 213 -44.15 -5.28 38.68
C THR A 213 -45.63 -5.49 38.32
N LYS A 214 -46.01 -6.68 37.84
CA LYS A 214 -47.41 -7.04 37.48
C LYS A 214 -48.09 -8.07 38.39
N ARG A 215 -47.68 -8.17 39.66
CA ARG A 215 -48.45 -8.90 40.68
C ARG A 215 -48.57 -8.06 41.96
N ARG A 216 -49.54 -7.17 41.99
CA ARG A 216 -50.29 -6.77 43.18
C ARG A 216 -51.68 -6.35 42.74
#